data_AF-E0S6V5-F1
#
_entry.id   AF-E0S6V5-F1
#
_cell.length_a   1.000
_cell.length_b   1.000
_cell.length_c   1.000
_cell.angle_alpha   90.00
_cell.angle_beta   90.00
_cell.angle_gamma   90.00
#
_symmetry.space_group_name_H-M   'P 1'
#
loop_
_entity.id
_entity.type
_entity.pdbx_description
1 polymer ?
#
loop_
_entity_poly.entity_id
_entity_poly.type
_entity_poly.pdbx_seq_one_letter_code
_entity_poly.pdbx_strand_id
1 'polypeptide(L)'
;MEVKNGIDYVFRGSRDEVKQTFKFQGSAIVLTPYRSKCSGLAYLEDSEEIVMTPKMALERSFDKMKGGHVIVEDCELMDGFGYMEDLICLKRKGISFILLNAQKVPKFAENPVFISSNRYFIKATKDERYAAIFALCKIYKNVCIICKDVERMKMFSEIFKLNLDVVGHGDAVDGRSVVIVMDGLVNIKCEKLFYVGDKCKGMKTMVLDTSKIGKFLYRVRDVCNMLSPGVVRGKKELNINRFRGIEK
;
A
#
# COMPACT_ATOMS: atom_id res chain seq x y z
N MET A 1 -14.17 3.52 -11.17
CA MET A 1 -13.90 4.96 -11.18
C MET A 1 -13.61 5.37 -12.61
N GLU A 2 -14.22 6.44 -13.10
CA GLU A 2 -13.85 6.99 -14.42
C GLU A 2 -12.55 7.77 -14.28
N VAL A 3 -11.64 7.52 -15.24
CA VAL A 3 -10.38 8.23 -15.34
C VAL A 3 -10.61 9.62 -15.94
N LYS A 4 -9.94 10.65 -15.43
CA LYS A 4 -10.06 12.02 -15.94
C LYS A 4 -8.84 12.39 -16.78
N ASN A 5 -9.07 12.78 -18.03
CA ASN A 5 -7.99 13.19 -18.94
C ASN A 5 -7.17 14.34 -18.35
N GLY A 6 -5.85 14.26 -18.54
CA GLY A 6 -4.88 15.20 -17.99
C GLY A 6 -4.47 14.92 -16.55
N ILE A 7 -5.15 14.02 -15.83
CA ILE A 7 -4.77 13.63 -14.46
C ILE A 7 -3.91 12.37 -14.52
N ASP A 8 -2.78 12.39 -13.83
CA ASP A 8 -2.00 11.19 -13.55
C ASP A 8 -2.41 10.57 -12.22
N TYR A 9 -2.31 9.25 -12.13
CA TYR A 9 -2.62 8.50 -10.93
C TYR A 9 -1.40 7.70 -10.50
N VAL A 10 -1.16 7.62 -9.19
CA VAL A 10 -0.25 6.61 -8.61
C VAL A 10 -1.12 5.53 -8.00
N PHE A 11 -1.01 4.32 -8.54
CA PHE A 11 -1.77 3.16 -8.05
C PHE A 11 -0.83 2.16 -7.40
N ARG A 12 -1.14 1.75 -6.18
CA ARG A 12 -0.36 0.73 -5.43
C ARG A 12 -1.15 -0.57 -5.40
N GLY A 13 -0.72 -1.57 -6.17
CA GLY A 13 -1.43 -2.84 -6.29
C GLY A 13 -1.01 -3.64 -7.53
N SER A 14 -1.90 -4.49 -8.02
CA SER A 14 -1.69 -5.28 -9.24
C SER A 14 -2.36 -4.64 -10.46
N ARG A 15 -1.97 -5.06 -11.68
CA ARG A 15 -2.65 -4.67 -12.93
C ARG A 15 -4.12 -5.03 -12.92
N ASP A 16 -4.48 -6.19 -12.39
CA ASP A 16 -5.86 -6.65 -12.34
C ASP A 16 -6.71 -5.76 -11.43
N GLU A 17 -6.15 -5.30 -10.30
CA GLU A 17 -6.80 -4.33 -9.43
C GLU A 17 -6.97 -2.96 -10.10
N VAL A 18 -6.00 -2.52 -10.94
CA VAL A 18 -6.14 -1.30 -11.75
C VAL A 18 -7.33 -1.45 -12.71
N LYS A 19 -7.40 -2.56 -13.46
CA LYS A 19 -8.49 -2.84 -14.40
C LYS A 19 -9.87 -2.93 -13.74
N GLN A 20 -9.94 -3.42 -12.50
CA GLN A 20 -11.18 -3.44 -11.71
C GLN A 20 -11.54 -2.06 -11.14
N THR A 21 -10.52 -1.25 -10.79
CA THR A 21 -10.74 0.07 -10.18
C THR A 21 -11.11 1.13 -11.20
N PHE A 22 -10.48 1.11 -12.37
CA PHE A 22 -10.65 2.10 -13.43
C PHE A 22 -11.42 1.53 -14.60
N LYS A 23 -12.36 2.31 -15.15
CA LYS A 23 -13.03 1.96 -16.39
C LYS A 23 -12.23 2.52 -17.57
N PHE A 24 -11.65 1.64 -18.38
CA PHE A 24 -10.94 2.00 -19.60
C PHE A 24 -11.91 1.99 -20.80
N GLN A 25 -11.75 2.95 -21.70
CA GLN A 25 -12.44 2.93 -22.99
C GLN A 25 -11.59 2.09 -23.97
N GLY A 26 -11.91 0.81 -24.10
CA GLY A 26 -11.16 -0.15 -24.92
C GLY A 26 -10.07 -0.90 -24.16
N SER A 27 -9.11 -1.47 -24.90
CA SER A 27 -8.02 -2.27 -24.35
C SER A 27 -7.14 -1.45 -23.40
N ALA A 28 -6.80 -2.04 -22.25
CA ALA A 28 -5.85 -1.44 -21.31
C ALA A 28 -4.44 -1.50 -21.89
N ILE A 29 -3.75 -0.37 -21.95
CA ILE A 29 -2.38 -0.29 -22.46
C ILE A 29 -1.43 -0.28 -21.28
N VAL A 30 -0.45 -1.19 -21.31
CA VAL A 30 0.56 -1.34 -20.28
C VAL A 30 1.94 -1.10 -20.89
N LEU A 31 2.65 -0.11 -20.33
CA LEU A 31 4.05 0.15 -20.63
C LEU A 31 4.93 -0.56 -19.61
N THR A 32 5.84 -1.40 -20.12
CA THR A 32 6.78 -2.18 -19.31
C THR A 32 8.21 -1.94 -19.81
N PRO A 33 9.23 -1.91 -18.94
CA PRO A 33 10.62 -1.79 -19.40
C PRO A 33 11.12 -3.07 -20.08
N TYR A 34 10.40 -4.19 -19.94
CA TYR A 34 10.84 -5.51 -20.40
C TYR A 34 10.30 -5.87 -21.78
N ARG A 35 11.16 -5.85 -22.80
CA ARG A 35 10.81 -6.28 -24.17
C ARG A 35 10.26 -7.72 -24.24
N SER A 36 10.72 -8.61 -23.35
CA SER A 36 10.27 -10.00 -23.27
C SER A 36 8.81 -10.15 -22.83
N LYS A 37 8.22 -9.13 -22.19
CA LYS A 37 6.82 -9.13 -21.73
C LYS A 37 5.86 -8.50 -22.75
N CYS A 38 6.37 -8.00 -23.88
CA CYS A 38 5.54 -7.30 -24.86
C CYS A 38 4.69 -8.28 -25.69
N SER A 39 3.43 -7.91 -25.93
CA SER A 39 2.52 -8.66 -26.79
C SER A 39 3.01 -8.65 -28.25
N GLY A 40 2.90 -9.79 -28.92
CA GLY A 40 3.23 -9.91 -30.34
C GLY A 40 2.31 -9.05 -31.21
N LEU A 41 2.86 -8.55 -32.33
CA LEU A 41 2.18 -7.68 -33.29
C LEU A 41 0.84 -8.22 -33.81
N ALA A 42 0.74 -9.54 -34.00
CA ALA A 42 -0.44 -10.19 -34.56
C ALA A 42 -1.61 -10.34 -33.56
N TYR A 43 -1.39 -10.12 -32.26
CA TYR A 43 -2.38 -10.38 -31.20
C TYR A 43 -3.05 -9.11 -30.65
N LEU A 44 -2.94 -7.98 -31.36
CA LEU A 44 -3.31 -6.66 -30.85
C LEU A 44 -4.76 -6.25 -31.14
N GLU A 45 -5.42 -6.89 -32.10
CA GLU A 45 -6.77 -6.46 -32.50
C GLU A 45 -7.89 -7.01 -31.60
N ASP A 46 -7.63 -8.08 -30.84
CA ASP A 46 -8.62 -8.77 -29.98
C ASP A 46 -8.22 -8.86 -28.49
N SER A 47 -7.12 -8.23 -28.06
CA SER A 47 -6.66 -8.33 -26.67
C SER A 47 -7.26 -7.25 -25.76
N GLU A 48 -7.80 -7.67 -24.61
CA GLU A 48 -8.23 -6.76 -23.53
C GLU A 48 -7.07 -5.94 -22.95
N GLU A 49 -5.84 -6.44 -23.06
CA GLU A 49 -4.63 -5.81 -22.55
C GLU A 49 -3.51 -5.84 -23.60
N ILE A 50 -2.92 -4.67 -23.87
CA ILE A 50 -1.80 -4.51 -24.78
C ILE A 50 -0.56 -4.13 -23.97
N VAL A 51 0.43 -5.02 -23.93
CA VAL A 51 1.70 -4.79 -23.22
C VAL A 51 2.79 -4.42 -24.21
N MET A 52 3.48 -3.31 -24.01
CA MET A 52 4.57 -2.85 -24.89
C MET A 52 5.62 -2.02 -24.15
N THR A 53 6.73 -1.68 -24.82
CA THR A 53 7.69 -0.70 -24.29
C THR A 53 7.28 0.74 -24.67
N PRO A 54 7.75 1.76 -23.94
CA PRO A 54 7.49 3.17 -24.29
C PRO A 54 7.93 3.53 -25.72
N LYS A 55 9.09 3.03 -26.15
CA LYS A 55 9.59 3.20 -27.53
C LYS A 55 8.62 2.64 -28.57
N MET A 56 8.12 1.42 -28.37
CA MET A 56 7.13 0.81 -29.27
C MET A 56 5.82 1.60 -29.32
N ALA A 57 5.42 2.22 -28.21
CA ALA A 57 4.22 3.05 -28.15
C ALA A 57 4.36 4.33 -29.00
N LEU A 58 5.54 4.94 -29.03
CA LEU A 58 5.81 6.13 -29.83
C LEU A 58 5.89 5.85 -31.33
N GLU A 59 6.55 4.76 -31.72
CA GLU A 59 6.72 4.35 -33.12
C GLU A 59 5.39 4.05 -33.82
N ARG A 60 4.34 3.73 -33.05
CA ARG A 60 3.09 3.18 -33.58
C ARG A 60 1.94 4.17 -33.77
N SER A 61 2.18 5.48 -33.67
CA SER A 61 1.17 6.53 -33.93
C SER A 61 -0.24 6.12 -33.51
N PHE A 62 -0.41 5.80 -32.23
CA PHE A 62 -1.69 5.32 -31.70
C PHE A 62 -2.72 6.46 -31.65
N ASP A 63 -3.36 6.77 -32.78
CA ASP A 63 -4.54 7.63 -32.83
C ASP A 63 -5.69 7.08 -31.97
N LYS A 64 -5.68 5.77 -31.68
CA LYS A 64 -6.59 5.08 -30.75
C LYS A 64 -6.33 5.39 -29.26
N MET A 65 -5.20 6.01 -28.91
CA MET A 65 -4.90 6.45 -27.53
C MET A 65 -5.32 7.90 -27.24
N LYS A 66 -5.97 8.59 -28.19
CA LYS A 66 -6.44 9.98 -27.99
C LYS A 66 -7.42 10.02 -26.82
N GLY A 67 -6.95 10.54 -25.68
CA GLY A 67 -7.71 10.63 -24.44
C GLY A 67 -7.61 9.39 -23.52
N GLY A 68 -6.69 8.46 -23.78
CA GLY A 68 -6.52 7.23 -22.99
C GLY A 68 -5.60 7.40 -21.78
N HIS A 69 -5.88 6.65 -20.71
CA HIS A 69 -4.94 6.43 -19.62
C HIS A 69 -4.10 5.19 -19.93
N VAL A 70 -2.80 5.30 -19.69
CA VAL A 70 -1.84 4.21 -19.92
C VAL A 70 -1.24 3.78 -18.59
N ILE A 71 -1.19 2.48 -18.34
CA ILE A 71 -0.58 1.92 -17.14
C ILE A 71 0.94 1.86 -17.35
N VAL A 72 1.72 2.42 -16.44
CA VAL A 72 3.19 2.39 -16.48
C VAL A 72 3.70 1.52 -15.35
N GLU A 73 4.44 0.48 -15.67
CA GLU A 73 5.06 -0.40 -14.68
C GLU A 73 6.50 -0.03 -14.39
N ASP A 74 6.97 -0.42 -13.20
CA ASP A 74 8.39 -0.40 -12.83
C ASP A 74 9.06 0.95 -13.20
N CYS A 75 8.43 2.06 -12.80
CA CYS A 75 8.84 3.41 -13.21
C CYS A 75 10.32 3.70 -12.95
N GLU A 76 10.88 3.16 -11.86
CA GLU A 76 12.30 3.29 -11.52
C GLU A 76 13.21 2.59 -12.54
N LEU A 77 12.77 1.46 -13.08
CA LEU A 77 13.50 0.75 -14.12
C LEU A 77 13.36 1.46 -15.47
N MET A 78 12.22 2.10 -15.76
CA MET A 78 12.05 2.89 -16.99
C MET A 78 13.17 3.94 -17.16
N ASP A 79 13.60 4.55 -16.06
CA ASP A 79 14.76 5.46 -16.02
C ASP A 79 16.06 4.73 -16.34
N GLY A 80 16.34 3.61 -15.65
CA GLY A 80 17.53 2.79 -15.90
C GLY A 80 17.65 2.23 -17.32
N PHE A 81 16.51 1.96 -17.99
CA PHE A 81 16.48 1.49 -19.38
C PHE A 81 16.45 2.63 -20.42
N GLY A 82 16.42 3.89 -20.00
CA GLY A 82 16.48 5.05 -20.90
C GLY A 82 15.14 5.41 -21.57
N TYR A 83 14.00 4.97 -21.02
CA TYR A 83 12.67 5.23 -21.59
C TYR A 83 12.02 6.53 -21.10
N MET A 84 12.71 7.34 -20.31
CA MET A 84 12.12 8.55 -19.71
C MET A 84 11.74 9.61 -20.74
N GLU A 85 12.58 9.84 -21.74
CA GLU A 85 12.27 10.76 -22.84
C GLU A 85 11.07 10.27 -23.65
N ASP A 86 10.92 8.95 -23.81
CA ASP A 86 9.79 8.37 -24.52
C ASP A 86 8.48 8.63 -23.76
N LEU A 87 8.49 8.43 -22.43
CA LEU A 87 7.34 8.71 -21.56
C LEU A 87 6.99 10.21 -21.54
N ILE A 88 8.00 11.10 -21.52
CA ILE A 88 7.79 12.56 -21.63
C ILE A 88 7.14 12.92 -22.96
N CYS A 89 7.58 12.30 -24.06
CA CYS A 89 7.00 12.52 -25.38
C CYS A 89 5.53 12.06 -25.43
N LEU A 90 5.21 10.89 -24.86
CA LEU A 90 3.83 10.41 -24.73
C LEU A 90 2.99 11.37 -23.88
N LYS A 91 3.52 11.89 -22.76
CA LYS A 91 2.84 12.88 -21.91
C LYS A 91 2.51 14.16 -22.68
N ARG A 92 3.45 14.67 -23.47
CA ARG A 92 3.26 15.87 -24.32
C ARG A 92 2.19 15.66 -25.40
N LYS A 93 1.92 14.42 -25.80
CA LYS A 93 0.81 14.06 -26.71
C LYS A 93 -0.56 13.99 -26.00
N GLY A 94 -0.64 14.35 -24.72
CA GLY A 94 -1.89 14.40 -23.96
C GLY A 94 -2.30 13.08 -23.32
N ILE A 95 -1.38 12.11 -23.22
CA ILE A 95 -1.63 10.82 -22.56
C ILE A 95 -1.53 11.00 -21.04
N SER A 96 -2.52 10.48 -20.32
CA SER A 96 -2.48 10.37 -18.85
C SER A 96 -1.89 9.05 -18.42
N PHE A 97 -1.21 9.03 -17.27
CA PHE A 97 -0.57 7.82 -16.76
C PHE A 97 -1.20 7.32 -15.47
N ILE A 98 -1.29 6.00 -15.37
CA ILE A 98 -1.51 5.28 -14.11
C ILE A 98 -0.17 4.62 -13.77
N LEU A 99 0.59 5.24 -12.88
CA LEU A 99 1.88 4.77 -12.42
C LEU A 99 1.69 3.64 -11.41
N LEU A 100 1.99 2.41 -11.83
CA LEU A 100 1.84 1.22 -11.00
C LEU A 100 3.05 1.06 -10.09
N ASN A 101 2.81 1.04 -8.78
CA ASN A 101 3.83 0.79 -7.75
C ASN A 101 5.05 1.72 -7.79
N ALA A 102 4.95 2.91 -8.41
CA ALA A 102 6.03 3.90 -8.48
C ALA A 102 6.41 4.40 -7.08
N GLN A 103 7.59 4.03 -6.57
CA GLN A 103 8.14 4.48 -5.28
C GLN A 103 8.41 5.98 -5.29
N LYS A 104 8.93 6.51 -6.39
CA LYS A 104 9.13 7.94 -6.60
C LYS A 104 8.25 8.42 -7.74
N VAL A 105 7.59 9.57 -7.54
CA VAL A 105 6.81 10.20 -8.61
C VAL A 105 7.79 10.75 -9.65
N PRO A 106 7.72 10.32 -10.92
CA PRO A 106 8.55 10.85 -11.98
C PRO A 106 8.26 12.33 -12.23
N LYS A 107 9.27 13.10 -12.63
CA LYS A 107 9.15 14.55 -12.85
C LYS A 107 8.07 14.93 -13.88
N PHE A 108 7.76 14.05 -14.83
CA PHE A 108 6.74 14.30 -15.86
C PHE A 108 5.29 14.19 -15.34
N ALA A 109 5.09 13.57 -14.18
CA ALA A 109 3.78 13.41 -13.57
C ALA A 109 3.60 14.47 -12.47
N GLU A 110 3.24 15.68 -12.89
CA GLU A 110 3.05 16.80 -11.98
C GLU A 110 1.74 16.61 -11.18
N ASN A 111 1.86 16.42 -9.85
CA ASN A 111 0.75 16.27 -8.91
C ASN A 111 -0.20 15.07 -9.17
N PRO A 112 0.28 13.83 -9.14
CA PRO A 112 -0.57 12.69 -9.37
C PRO A 112 -1.57 12.49 -8.22
N VAL A 113 -2.73 11.94 -8.54
CA VAL A 113 -3.72 11.49 -7.57
C VAL A 113 -3.34 10.10 -7.07
N PHE A 114 -3.09 9.98 -5.77
CA PHE A 114 -2.78 8.68 -5.15
C PHE A 114 -4.05 7.86 -4.95
N ILE A 115 -4.13 6.72 -5.63
CA ILE A 115 -5.23 5.76 -5.50
C ILE A 115 -4.78 4.63 -4.60
N SER A 116 -5.29 4.64 -3.36
CA SER A 116 -5.10 3.55 -2.41
C SER A 116 -6.21 2.50 -2.60
N SER A 117 -5.98 1.49 -3.44
CA SER A 117 -6.86 0.32 -3.56
C SER A 117 -6.71 -0.65 -2.38
N ASN A 118 -5.58 -0.57 -1.66
CA ASN A 118 -5.17 -1.50 -0.61
C ASN A 118 -5.62 -1.06 0.78
N ARG A 119 -6.94 -0.87 0.91
CA ARG A 119 -7.64 -0.45 2.12
C ARG A 119 -8.39 -1.62 2.74
N TYR A 120 -7.86 -2.15 3.83
CA TYR A 120 -8.37 -3.35 4.50
C TYR A 120 -8.94 -3.03 5.87
N PHE A 121 -9.99 -3.76 6.24
CA PHE A 121 -10.52 -3.78 7.59
C PHE A 121 -10.31 -5.17 8.21
N ILE A 122 -9.69 -5.19 9.38
CA ILE A 122 -9.48 -6.38 10.19
C ILE A 122 -10.34 -6.22 11.44
N LYS A 123 -11.35 -7.07 11.56
CA LYS A 123 -12.22 -7.09 12.73
C LYS A 123 -11.45 -7.62 13.93
N ALA A 124 -11.26 -6.80 14.96
CA ALA A 124 -10.56 -7.17 16.18
C ALA A 124 -11.05 -6.32 17.36
N THR A 125 -11.22 -6.95 18.52
CA THR A 125 -11.69 -6.29 19.74
C THR A 125 -10.67 -6.37 20.87
N LYS A 126 -10.61 -5.35 21.73
CA LYS A 126 -9.74 -5.33 22.92
C LYS A 126 -8.28 -5.71 22.58
N ASP A 127 -7.77 -6.79 23.18
CA ASP A 127 -6.40 -7.28 23.03
C ASP A 127 -6.15 -7.96 21.67
N GLU A 128 -7.21 -8.40 20.97
CA GLU A 128 -7.08 -8.97 19.62
C GLU A 128 -6.50 -7.95 18.64
N ARG A 129 -6.67 -6.64 18.92
CA ARG A 129 -6.08 -5.58 18.11
C ARG A 129 -4.55 -5.62 18.15
N TYR A 130 -3.96 -5.91 19.32
CA TYR A 130 -2.52 -6.07 19.47
C TYR A 130 -2.01 -7.35 18.80
N ALA A 131 -2.82 -8.41 18.79
CA ALA A 131 -2.49 -9.64 18.07
C ALA A 131 -2.48 -9.42 16.55
N ALA A 132 -3.47 -8.68 16.03
CA ALA A 132 -3.52 -8.30 14.62
C ALA A 132 -2.31 -7.44 14.23
N ILE A 133 -1.91 -6.48 15.07
CA ILE A 133 -0.71 -5.67 14.88
C ILE A 133 0.55 -6.53 14.85
N PHE A 134 0.70 -7.42 15.83
CA PHE A 134 1.84 -8.34 15.87
C PHE A 134 1.92 -9.15 14.58
N ALA A 135 0.80 -9.70 14.11
CA ALA A 135 0.73 -10.45 12.86
C ALA A 135 1.16 -9.60 11.65
N LEU A 136 0.61 -8.40 11.52
CA LEU A 136 0.93 -7.49 10.43
C LEU A 136 2.41 -7.08 10.44
N CYS A 137 2.99 -6.86 11.61
CA CYS A 137 4.42 -6.55 11.75
C CYS A 137 5.35 -7.74 11.46
N LYS A 138 4.84 -8.97 11.47
CA LYS A 138 5.58 -10.16 11.00
C LYS A 138 5.50 -10.33 9.47
N ILE A 139 4.48 -9.77 8.84
CA ILE A 139 4.27 -9.85 7.38
C ILE A 139 4.95 -8.67 6.68
N TYR A 140 4.83 -7.47 7.24
CA TYR A 140 5.29 -6.22 6.65
C TYR A 140 6.43 -5.60 7.45
N LYS A 141 7.33 -4.91 6.75
CA LYS A 141 8.40 -4.10 7.35
C LYS A 141 8.02 -2.61 7.30
N ASN A 142 8.64 -1.79 8.14
CA ASN A 142 8.44 -0.32 8.17
C ASN A 142 6.97 0.07 8.38
N VAL A 143 6.32 -0.58 9.34
CA VAL A 143 4.91 -0.36 9.68
C VAL A 143 4.77 0.91 10.51
N CYS A 144 3.79 1.75 10.19
CA CYS A 144 3.39 2.89 11.02
C CYS A 144 2.03 2.61 11.66
N ILE A 145 1.92 2.78 12.98
CA ILE A 145 0.70 2.57 13.75
C ILE A 145 0.17 3.90 14.24
N ILE A 146 -1.12 4.14 13.97
CA ILE A 146 -1.87 5.30 14.43
C ILE A 146 -2.87 4.80 15.47
N CYS A 147 -2.70 5.26 16.70
CA CYS A 147 -3.55 4.85 17.81
C CYS A 147 -3.67 5.98 18.85
N LYS A 148 -4.69 5.89 19.71
CA LYS A 148 -4.83 6.83 20.83
C LYS A 148 -3.81 6.54 21.95
N ASP A 149 -3.59 5.26 22.25
CA ASP A 149 -2.72 4.83 23.35
C ASP A 149 -1.25 4.65 22.89
N VAL A 150 -0.63 5.75 22.43
CA VAL A 150 0.72 5.76 21.82
C VAL A 150 1.77 5.09 22.72
N GLU A 151 1.88 5.51 23.98
CA GLU A 151 2.91 5.00 24.90
C GLU A 151 2.73 3.50 25.19
N ARG A 152 1.48 3.04 25.32
CA ARG A 152 1.21 1.61 25.51
C ARG A 152 1.64 0.79 24.30
N MET A 153 1.43 1.31 23.09
CA MET A 153 1.85 0.65 21.86
C MET A 153 3.37 0.66 21.69
N LYS A 154 4.06 1.75 22.07
CA LYS A 154 5.53 1.78 22.09
C LYS A 154 6.09 0.71 23.02
N MET A 155 5.64 0.65 24.28
CA MET A 155 6.07 -0.39 25.21
C MET A 155 5.79 -1.81 24.69
N PHE A 156 4.62 -2.02 24.06
CA PHE A 156 4.30 -3.29 23.42
C PHE A 156 5.29 -3.65 22.29
N SER A 157 5.59 -2.68 21.42
CA SER A 157 6.54 -2.88 20.33
C SER A 157 7.96 -3.18 20.82
N GLU A 158 8.42 -2.55 21.90
CA GLU A 158 9.72 -2.82 22.52
C GLU A 158 9.80 -4.24 23.08
N ILE A 159 8.77 -4.68 23.83
CA ILE A 159 8.72 -6.02 24.41
C ILE A 159 8.82 -7.10 23.32
N PHE A 160 8.12 -6.91 22.20
CA PHE A 160 8.12 -7.85 21.07
C PHE A 160 9.18 -7.55 20.00
N LYS A 161 10.05 -6.54 20.24
CA LYS A 161 11.09 -6.05 19.32
C LYS A 161 10.58 -5.83 17.90
N LEU A 162 9.42 -5.20 17.77
CA LEU A 162 8.82 -4.91 16.48
C LEU A 162 9.46 -3.65 15.89
N ASN A 163 9.90 -3.72 14.63
CA ASN A 163 10.41 -2.56 13.91
C ASN A 163 9.23 -1.79 13.29
N LEU A 164 8.70 -0.83 14.05
CA LEU A 164 7.54 -0.01 13.68
C LEU A 164 7.64 1.40 14.27
N ASP A 165 6.94 2.35 13.65
CA ASP A 165 6.72 3.69 14.18
C ASP A 165 5.32 3.78 14.80
N VAL A 166 5.19 4.43 15.96
CA VAL A 166 3.90 4.70 16.62
C VAL A 166 3.66 6.20 16.68
N VAL A 167 2.52 6.64 16.15
CA VAL A 167 2.11 8.05 16.12
C VAL A 167 0.68 8.21 16.66
N GLY A 168 0.39 9.42 17.14
CA GLY A 168 -0.94 9.80 17.59
C GLY A 168 -1.85 10.22 16.43
N HIS A 169 -3.13 10.43 16.75
CA HIS A 169 -4.05 11.06 15.80
C HIS A 169 -3.70 12.53 15.59
N GLY A 170 -3.60 12.95 14.33
CA GLY A 170 -3.28 14.33 13.95
C GLY A 170 -1.83 14.54 13.55
N ASP A 171 -0.96 13.56 13.80
CA ASP A 171 0.43 13.58 13.32
C ASP A 171 0.47 13.38 11.79
N ALA A 172 1.43 14.01 11.12
CA ALA A 172 1.60 13.87 9.68
C ALA A 172 2.18 12.48 9.33
N VAL A 173 1.46 11.70 8.50
CA VAL A 173 1.83 10.32 8.12
C VAL A 173 1.98 10.14 6.60
N ASP A 174 2.21 11.23 5.87
CA ASP A 174 2.29 11.18 4.40
C ASP A 174 3.52 10.40 3.92
N GLY A 175 3.31 9.52 2.93
CA GLY A 175 4.40 8.81 2.23
C GLY A 175 4.86 7.50 2.87
N ARG A 176 4.14 6.97 3.86
CA ARG A 176 4.47 5.67 4.49
C ARG A 176 3.92 4.47 3.69
N SER A 177 4.69 3.38 3.64
CA SER A 177 4.30 2.15 2.91
C SER A 177 3.12 1.44 3.58
N VAL A 178 3.23 1.05 4.86
CA VAL A 178 2.15 0.33 5.55
C VAL A 178 1.69 1.11 6.77
N VAL A 179 0.42 1.48 6.79
CA VAL A 179 -0.22 2.21 7.89
C VAL A 179 -1.30 1.34 8.52
N ILE A 180 -1.28 1.23 9.84
CA ILE A 180 -2.29 0.54 10.65
C ILE A 180 -2.98 1.57 11.54
N VAL A 181 -4.31 1.58 11.55
CA VAL A 181 -5.13 2.51 12.33
C VAL A 181 -5.99 1.71 13.31
N MET A 182 -5.83 1.94 14.62
CA MET A 182 -6.57 1.21 15.66
C MET A 182 -7.85 1.89 16.14
N ASP A 183 -7.96 3.21 15.97
CA ASP A 183 -9.02 4.00 16.57
C ASP A 183 -9.51 5.08 15.59
N GLY A 184 -10.77 5.02 15.15
CA GLY A 184 -11.33 6.04 14.25
C GLY A 184 -10.84 5.97 12.80
N LEU A 185 -11.41 6.84 11.97
CA LEU A 185 -11.09 6.93 10.54
C LEU A 185 -10.13 8.09 10.29
N VAL A 186 -9.10 7.84 9.47
CA VAL A 186 -8.10 8.84 9.12
C VAL A 186 -7.90 8.83 7.61
N ASN A 187 -7.92 10.02 7.00
CA ASN A 187 -7.68 10.13 5.57
C ASN A 187 -6.17 10.28 5.33
N ILE A 188 -5.49 9.18 4.99
CA ILE A 188 -4.03 9.12 4.88
C ILE A 188 -3.63 8.57 3.52
N LYS A 189 -2.61 9.19 2.92
CA LYS A 189 -1.97 8.72 1.69
C LYS A 189 -0.86 7.73 2.04
N CYS A 190 -1.13 6.44 1.84
CA CYS A 190 -0.18 5.34 2.07
C CYS A 190 -0.36 4.23 1.04
N GLU A 191 0.61 3.32 0.93
CA GLU A 191 0.56 2.19 0.00
C GLU A 191 -0.41 1.11 0.46
N LYS A 192 -0.43 0.79 1.76
CA LYS A 192 -1.35 -0.18 2.36
C LYS A 192 -1.91 0.36 3.66
N LEU A 193 -3.23 0.34 3.79
CA LEU A 193 -3.94 0.84 4.96
C LEU A 193 -4.74 -0.29 5.60
N PHE A 194 -4.45 -0.58 6.86
CA PHE A 194 -5.20 -1.52 7.68
C PHE A 194 -5.95 -0.78 8.77
N TYR A 195 -7.27 -0.90 8.80
CA TYR A 195 -8.05 -0.51 9.97
C TYR A 195 -8.27 -1.74 10.84
N VAL A 196 -7.90 -1.64 12.11
CA VAL A 196 -7.99 -2.73 13.09
C VAL A 196 -8.94 -2.31 14.20
N GLY A 197 -10.15 -2.84 14.21
CA GLY A 197 -11.17 -2.45 15.19
C GLY A 197 -12.46 -3.28 15.10
N ASP A 198 -13.47 -2.92 15.88
CA ASP A 198 -14.72 -3.70 15.93
C ASP A 198 -15.62 -3.48 14.70
N LYS A 199 -15.68 -2.24 14.19
CA LYS A 199 -16.56 -1.87 13.07
C LYS A 199 -15.89 -0.86 12.16
N CYS A 200 -16.00 -1.10 10.85
CA CYS A 200 -15.69 -0.12 9.81
C CYS A 200 -16.64 -0.32 8.62
N LYS A 201 -17.27 0.75 8.13
CA LYS A 201 -18.16 0.70 6.96
C LYS A 201 -17.37 1.00 5.69
N GLY A 202 -17.69 0.31 4.59
CA GLY A 202 -17.16 0.63 3.25
C GLY A 202 -15.73 0.18 2.96
N MET A 203 -15.18 -0.75 3.74
CA MET A 203 -13.83 -1.30 3.55
C MET A 203 -13.86 -2.80 3.27
N LYS A 204 -12.88 -3.29 2.48
CA LYS A 204 -12.73 -4.72 2.22
C LYS A 204 -12.29 -5.41 3.50
N THR A 205 -13.09 -6.36 3.98
CA THR A 205 -12.74 -7.13 5.18
C THR A 205 -11.63 -8.12 4.83
N MET A 206 -10.59 -8.17 5.66
CA MET A 206 -9.51 -9.14 5.58
C MET A 206 -9.52 -9.98 6.85
N VAL A 207 -9.53 -11.30 6.68
CA VAL A 207 -9.31 -12.24 7.76
C VAL A 207 -7.82 -12.54 7.81
N LEU A 208 -7.17 -12.27 8.94
CA LEU A 208 -5.79 -12.65 9.15
C LEU A 208 -5.73 -14.16 9.42
N ASP A 209 -4.90 -14.87 8.65
CA ASP A 209 -4.56 -16.26 8.97
C ASP A 209 -3.68 -16.28 10.23
N THR A 210 -4.32 -16.58 11.36
CA THR A 210 -3.66 -16.58 12.67
C THR A 210 -3.00 -17.91 13.01
N SER A 211 -3.06 -18.92 12.14
CA SER A 211 -2.47 -20.25 12.38
C SER A 211 -0.97 -20.16 12.70
N LYS A 212 -0.25 -19.26 12.02
CA LYS A 212 1.19 -19.02 12.20
C LYS A 212 1.54 -18.23 13.46
N ILE A 213 0.58 -17.52 14.07
CA ILE A 213 0.79 -16.72 15.28
C ILE A 213 0.10 -17.29 16.51
N GLY A 214 -0.56 -18.44 16.42
CA GLY A 214 -1.37 -19.02 17.48
C GLY A 214 -0.63 -19.15 18.82
N LYS A 215 0.65 -19.54 18.79
CA LYS A 215 1.52 -19.62 19.99
C LYS A 215 1.78 -18.25 20.65
N PHE A 216 1.70 -17.16 19.88
CA PHE A 216 1.95 -15.80 20.35
C PHE A 216 0.68 -15.11 20.87
N LEU A 217 -0.52 -15.60 20.54
CA LEU A 217 -1.77 -14.98 20.99
C LEU A 217 -1.88 -14.91 22.52
N TYR A 218 -1.51 -15.98 23.22
CA TYR A 218 -1.48 -16.00 24.69
C TYR A 218 -0.46 -14.99 25.25
N ARG A 219 0.73 -14.91 24.64
CA ARG A 219 1.79 -13.99 25.06
C ARG A 219 1.41 -12.54 24.84
N VAL A 220 0.76 -12.23 23.71
CA VAL A 220 0.22 -10.90 23.42
C VAL A 220 -0.77 -10.50 24.51
N ARG A 221 -1.72 -11.38 24.86
CA ARG A 221 -2.68 -11.11 25.94
C ARG A 221 -1.99 -10.89 27.29
N ASP A 222 -0.99 -11.71 27.64
CA ASP A 222 -0.25 -11.57 28.89
C ASP A 222 0.48 -10.20 28.97
N VAL A 223 1.15 -9.81 27.89
CA VAL A 223 1.76 -8.47 27.77
C VAL A 223 0.71 -7.37 27.87
N CYS A 224 -0.42 -7.48 27.16
CA CYS A 224 -1.50 -6.50 27.24
C CYS A 224 -2.03 -6.34 28.67
N ASN A 225 -2.20 -7.44 29.41
CA ASN A 225 -2.63 -7.42 30.82
C ASN A 225 -1.59 -6.77 31.74
N MET A 226 -0.30 -7.01 31.50
CA MET A 226 0.79 -6.39 32.26
C MET A 226 0.96 -4.90 32.00
N LEU A 227 0.71 -4.46 30.76
CA LEU A 227 0.70 -3.05 30.36
C LEU A 227 -0.56 -2.33 30.86
N SER A 228 -0.79 -2.41 32.17
CA SER A 228 -1.89 -1.71 32.85
C SER A 228 -1.69 -0.19 32.81
N PRO A 229 -2.76 0.61 33.01
CA PRO A 229 -2.65 2.07 33.08
C PRO A 229 -1.71 2.58 34.18
N GLY A 230 -1.46 1.78 35.22
CA GLY A 230 -0.47 2.12 36.25
C GLY A 230 0.96 1.97 35.74
N VAL A 231 1.23 0.91 34.97
CA VAL A 231 2.53 0.66 34.35
C VAL A 231 2.83 1.66 33.24
N VAL A 232 1.87 1.89 32.33
CA VAL A 232 2.02 2.84 31.21
C VAL A 232 2.28 4.27 31.70
N ARG A 233 1.76 4.64 32.88
CA ARG A 233 1.99 5.96 33.50
C ARG A 233 3.20 6.00 34.44
N GLY A 234 4.02 4.94 34.49
CA GLY A 234 5.19 4.85 35.35
C GLY A 234 4.90 4.74 36.86
N LYS A 235 3.64 4.49 37.26
CA LYS A 235 3.22 4.34 38.67
C LYS A 235 3.47 2.94 39.24
N LYS A 236 3.75 1.96 38.38
CA LYS A 236 4.09 0.58 38.74
C LYS A 236 5.25 0.12 37.86
N GLU A 237 6.20 -0.60 38.46
CA GLU A 237 7.31 -1.19 37.70
C GLU A 237 6.82 -2.32 36.79
N LEU A 238 7.36 -2.35 35.57
CA LEU A 238 7.17 -3.45 34.63
C LEU A 238 8.21 -4.55 34.93
N ASN A 239 7.75 -5.74 35.30
CA ASN A 239 8.65 -6.90 35.44
C ASN A 239 9.03 -7.46 34.06
N ILE A 240 9.98 -6.80 33.40
CA ILE A 240 10.41 -7.15 32.03
C ILE A 240 11.04 -8.54 31.94
N ASN A 241 11.56 -9.08 33.05
CA ASN A 241 12.19 -10.40 33.10
C ASN A 241 11.20 -11.53 32.80
N ARG A 242 9.89 -11.33 33.00
CA ARG A 242 8.85 -12.30 32.62
C ARG A 242 8.71 -12.49 31.11
N PHE A 243 9.26 -11.58 30.31
CA PHE A 243 9.22 -11.64 28.84
C PHE A 243 10.55 -12.11 28.22
N ARG A 244 11.49 -12.64 29.02
CA ARG A 244 12.69 -13.27 28.47
C ARG A 244 12.31 -14.41 27.53
N GLY A 245 12.76 -14.33 26.28
CA GLY A 245 12.48 -15.36 25.27
C GLY A 245 11.08 -15.30 24.67
N ILE A 246 10.38 -14.16 24.74
CA ILE A 246 9.03 -13.99 24.19
C ILE A 246 8.92 -14.26 22.68
N GLU A 247 10.05 -14.32 21.98
CA GLU A 247 10.18 -14.64 20.55
C GLU A 247 10.39 -16.14 20.25
N LYS A 248 10.76 -16.97 21.24
CA LYS A 248 10.99 -18.43 21.11
C LYS A 248 9.71 -19.23 21.33
#